data_AF-A7UAP6-F1
#
_entry.id   AF-A7UAP6-F1
#
_cell.length_a   1.000
_cell.length_b   1.000
_cell.length_c   1.000
_cell.angle_alpha   90.00
_cell.angle_beta   90.00
_cell.angle_gamma   90.00
#
_symmetry.space_group_name_H-M   'P 1'
#
loop_
_entity.id
_entity.type
_entity.pdbx_description
1 polymer ?
#
loop_
_entity_poly.entity_id
_entity_poly.type
_entity_poly.pdbx_seq_one_letter_code
_entity_poly.pdbx_strand_id
1 'polypeptide(L)'
;GKRFLLVLDDIWCDEDGNQQKLENLLPPLNCGKKGSMILATSRNKDAFSDLGPGVAVSRNIFPISDLDGDVFLELFMYYALDITVPDDSELMELECIGAKIAPKLKGSPF
;
A
#
# COMPACT_ATOMS: atom_id res chain seq x y z
N GLY A 1 -26.35 -15.09 5.28
CA GLY A 1 -25.02 -14.80 4.71
C GLY A 1 -23.90 -15.43 5.52
N LYS A 2 -22.68 -15.43 4.96
CA LYS A 2 -21.42 -15.67 5.68
C LYS A 2 -20.76 -14.32 5.98
N ARG A 3 -19.81 -14.28 6.92
CA ARG A 3 -18.92 -13.12 7.08
C ARG A 3 -17.76 -13.31 6.09
N PHE A 4 -17.35 -12.25 5.39
CA PHE A 4 -16.25 -12.29 4.44
C PHE A 4 -15.33 -11.09 4.58
N LEU A 5 -14.08 -11.25 4.14
CA LEU A 5 -13.16 -10.17 3.79
C LEU A 5 -12.86 -10.32 2.30
N LEU A 6 -13.06 -9.27 1.52
CA LEU A 6 -12.69 -9.21 0.12
C LEU A 6 -11.59 -8.17 -0.05
N VAL A 7 -10.48 -8.56 -0.68
CA VAL A 7 -9.38 -7.64 -1.01
C VAL A 7 -9.41 -7.41 -2.51
N LEU A 8 -9.49 -6.14 -2.91
CA LEU A 8 -9.42 -5.70 -4.29
C LEU A 8 -8.12 -4.93 -4.47
N ASP A 9 -7.15 -5.54 -5.14
CA ASP A 9 -5.83 -4.94 -5.32
C ASP A 9 -5.75 -4.14 -6.62
N ASP A 10 -5.03 -3.02 -6.58
CA ASP A 10 -4.71 -2.14 -7.71
C ASP A 10 -5.93 -1.79 -8.58
N ILE A 11 -6.90 -1.09 -8.00
CA ILE A 11 -8.06 -0.54 -8.74
C ILE A 11 -7.67 0.77 -9.43
N TRP A 12 -8.03 0.90 -10.71
CA TRP A 12 -7.78 2.09 -11.53
C TRP A 12 -9.08 2.75 -11.96
N CYS A 13 -9.11 4.08 -11.91
CA CYS A 13 -10.15 4.89 -12.53
C CYS A 13 -9.62 5.41 -13.86
N ASP A 14 -10.02 4.74 -14.93
CA ASP A 14 -9.80 5.24 -16.28
C ASP A 14 -11.03 6.07 -16.69
N GLU A 15 -10.80 7.18 -17.39
CA GLU A 15 -11.86 8.05 -17.95
C GLU A 15 -12.83 7.25 -18.86
N ASP A 16 -12.40 6.08 -19.34
CA ASP A 16 -13.14 5.20 -20.27
C ASP A 16 -14.03 4.12 -19.61
N GLY A 17 -14.48 4.32 -18.36
CA GLY A 17 -15.68 3.61 -17.86
C GLY A 17 -15.47 2.45 -16.88
N ASN A 18 -14.34 2.37 -16.18
CA ASN A 18 -14.16 1.37 -15.10
C ASN A 18 -15.00 1.68 -13.84
N GLN A 19 -15.41 2.93 -13.62
CA GLN A 19 -16.29 3.31 -12.49
C GLN A 19 -17.62 2.54 -12.51
N GLN A 20 -18.22 2.37 -13.70
CA GLN A 20 -19.48 1.63 -13.87
C GLN A 20 -19.34 0.14 -13.53
N LYS A 21 -18.15 -0.46 -13.63
CA LYS A 21 -17.92 -1.86 -13.25
C LYS A 21 -17.90 -2.04 -11.74
N LEU A 22 -17.39 -1.05 -11.01
CA LEU A 22 -17.27 -1.13 -9.56
C LEU A 22 -18.62 -0.97 -8.87
N GLU A 23 -19.48 -0.06 -9.36
CA GLU A 23 -20.88 0.03 -8.92
C GLU A 23 -21.66 -1.27 -9.13
N ASN A 24 -21.37 -2.02 -10.20
CA ASN A 24 -21.99 -3.33 -10.46
C ASN A 24 -21.43 -4.47 -9.57
N LEU A 25 -20.23 -4.32 -9.02
CA LEU A 25 -19.58 -5.32 -8.17
C LEU A 25 -20.14 -5.34 -6.74
N LEU A 26 -20.63 -4.20 -6.25
CA LEU A 26 -21.01 -3.99 -4.86
C LEU A 26 -22.37 -4.60 -4.46
N PRO A 27 -23.44 -4.55 -5.29
CA PRO A 27 -24.75 -5.09 -4.91
C PRO A 27 -24.75 -6.59 -4.55
N PRO A 28 -24.04 -7.48 -5.27
CA PRO A 28 -23.92 -8.90 -4.88
C PRO A 28 -23.27 -9.09 -3.49
N LEU A 29 -22.42 -8.15 -3.06
CA LEU A 29 -21.67 -8.24 -1.81
C LEU A 29 -22.50 -7.80 -0.59
N ASN A 30 -23.69 -7.22 -0.80
CA ASN A 30 -24.62 -6.84 0.26
C ASN A 30 -25.30 -8.03 0.98
N CYS A 31 -24.94 -9.27 0.61
CA CYS A 31 -25.42 -10.49 1.29
C CYS A 31 -24.59 -10.90 2.52
N GLY A 32 -23.55 -10.14 2.86
CA GLY A 32 -22.63 -10.38 3.96
C GLY A 32 -23.29 -10.31 5.34
N LYS A 33 -22.84 -11.17 6.28
CA LYS A 33 -23.17 -11.00 7.71
C LYS A 33 -22.45 -9.76 8.28
N LYS A 34 -22.97 -9.18 9.36
CA LYS A 34 -22.34 -8.08 10.12
C LYS A 34 -20.84 -8.36 10.35
N GLY A 35 -20.00 -7.37 10.06
CA GLY A 35 -18.54 -7.45 10.14
C GLY A 35 -17.88 -7.98 8.86
N SER A 36 -18.60 -8.06 7.75
CA SER A 36 -17.97 -8.26 6.43
C SER A 36 -17.31 -6.96 5.97
N MET A 37 -16.19 -7.07 5.27
CA MET A 37 -15.36 -5.92 4.88
C MET A 37 -14.84 -6.07 3.45
N ILE A 38 -14.71 -4.94 2.76
CA ILE A 38 -13.98 -4.83 1.49
C ILE A 38 -12.78 -3.92 1.77
N LEU A 39 -11.58 -4.40 1.49
CA LEU A 39 -10.35 -3.62 1.49
C LEU A 39 -9.94 -3.43 0.03
N ALA A 40 -9.82 -2.18 -0.40
CA ALA A 40 -9.44 -1.84 -1.76
C ALA A 40 -8.18 -0.97 -1.77
N THR A 41 -7.23 -1.28 -2.65
CA THR A 41 -6.01 -0.48 -2.87
C THR A 41 -6.08 0.19 -4.25
N SER A 42 -5.49 1.38 -4.35
CA SER A 42 -5.43 2.15 -5.59
C SER A 42 -4.27 3.15 -5.50
N ARG A 43 -3.69 3.48 -6.65
CA ARG A 43 -2.71 4.57 -6.79
C ARG A 43 -3.35 5.94 -6.97
N ASN A 44 -4.65 5.97 -7.31
CA ASN A 44 -5.44 7.18 -7.46
C ASN A 44 -6.40 7.35 -6.27
N LYS A 45 -6.27 8.47 -5.55
CA LYS A 45 -7.16 8.84 -4.43
C LYS A 45 -8.63 8.95 -4.84
N ASP A 46 -8.87 9.26 -6.11
CA ASP A 46 -10.21 9.46 -6.67
C ASP A 46 -10.80 8.15 -7.23
N ALA A 47 -10.11 7.01 -7.09
CA ALA A 47 -10.57 5.72 -7.61
C ALA A 47 -11.91 5.24 -7.04
N PHE A 48 -12.34 5.84 -5.93
CA PHE A 48 -13.50 5.44 -5.14
C PHE A 48 -14.49 6.59 -4.91
N SER A 49 -14.31 7.74 -5.58
CA SER A 49 -15.18 8.91 -5.43
C SER A 49 -16.65 8.62 -5.75
N ASP A 50 -16.88 7.72 -6.71
CA ASP A 50 -18.19 7.44 -7.31
C ASP A 50 -18.71 6.03 -6.97
N LEU A 51 -18.37 5.47 -5.81
CA LEU A 51 -18.88 4.15 -5.37
C LEU A 51 -20.40 4.11 -5.07
N GLY A 52 -21.10 5.22 -5.30
CA GLY A 52 -22.52 5.36 -5.10
C GLY A 52 -22.95 5.52 -3.64
N PRO A 53 -24.17 6.04 -3.40
CA PRO A 53 -24.68 6.37 -2.07
C PRO A 53 -24.93 5.15 -1.16
N GLY A 54 -24.96 3.93 -1.73
CA GLY A 54 -25.16 2.68 -1.01
C GLY A 54 -23.88 2.07 -0.43
N VAL A 55 -22.71 2.57 -0.86
CA VAL A 55 -21.44 2.20 -0.26
C VAL A 55 -21.03 3.33 0.64
N ALA A 56 -21.17 3.09 1.95
CA ALA A 56 -20.46 3.88 2.92
C ALA A 56 -18.96 3.62 2.71
N VAL A 57 -18.34 4.39 1.79
CA VAL A 57 -16.91 4.65 1.76
C VAL A 57 -16.63 5.43 3.04
N SER A 58 -16.72 4.73 4.16
CA SER A 58 -16.74 5.34 5.46
C SER A 58 -15.33 5.79 5.75
N ARG A 59 -15.05 7.06 5.40
CA ARG A 59 -14.12 7.96 6.07
C ARG A 59 -12.63 7.59 6.11
N ASN A 60 -12.20 6.47 5.54
CA ASN A 60 -10.83 5.97 5.73
C ASN A 60 -10.15 5.62 4.38
N ILE A 61 -10.05 6.58 3.45
CA ILE A 61 -8.93 6.50 2.50
C ILE A 61 -7.67 6.64 3.36
N PHE A 62 -6.86 5.59 3.41
CA PHE A 62 -5.65 5.57 4.20
C PHE A 62 -4.45 5.73 3.27
N PRO A 63 -3.92 6.96 3.09
CA PRO A 63 -2.72 7.15 2.29
C PRO A 63 -1.56 6.42 2.93
N ILE A 64 -0.92 5.53 2.17
CA ILE A 64 0.33 4.90 2.58
C ILE A 64 1.41 5.97 2.42
N SER A 65 1.94 6.45 3.55
CA SER A 65 3.01 7.44 3.59
C SER A 65 4.37 6.78 3.43
N ASP A 66 5.38 7.57 3.06
CA ASP A 66 6.77 7.13 3.03
C ASP A 66 7.23 6.68 4.42
N LEU A 67 8.24 5.81 4.46
CA LEU A 67 8.84 5.36 5.71
C LEU A 67 9.64 6.50 6.36
N ASP A 68 9.64 6.52 7.69
CA ASP A 68 10.55 7.36 8.46
C ASP A 68 12.01 7.08 8.07
N GLY A 69 12.87 8.10 8.13
CA GLY A 69 14.24 8.01 7.63
C GLY A 69 15.07 6.91 8.29
N ASP A 70 14.91 6.71 9.60
CA ASP A 70 15.67 5.70 10.34
C ASP A 70 15.14 4.29 10.03
N VAL A 71 13.82 4.13 9.96
CA VAL A 71 13.15 2.88 9.57
C VAL A 71 13.51 2.50 8.13
N PHE A 72 13.54 3.48 7.24
CA PHE A 72 13.92 3.28 5.85
C PHE A 72 15.39 2.89 5.71
N LEU A 73 16.30 3.54 6.46
CA LEU A 73 17.71 3.18 6.47
C LEU A 73 17.92 1.74 6.95
N GLU A 74 17.24 1.33 8.02
CA GLU A 74 17.29 -0.05 8.51
C GLU A 74 16.83 -1.05 7.44
N LEU A 75 15.68 -0.79 6.81
CA LEU A 75 15.15 -1.63 5.74
C LEU A 75 16.09 -1.67 4.52
N PHE A 76 16.63 -0.52 4.13
CA PHE A 76 17.57 -0.38 3.03
C PHE A 76 18.84 -1.20 3.28
N MET A 77 19.45 -1.06 4.46
CA MET A 77 20.65 -1.79 4.83
C MET A 77 20.38 -3.30 4.91
N TYR A 78 19.20 -3.71 5.42
CA TYR A 78 18.79 -5.11 5.46
C TYR A 78 18.77 -5.76 4.06
N TYR A 79 18.33 -5.05 3.04
CA TYR A 79 18.31 -5.57 1.66
C TYR A 79 19.62 -5.34 0.90
N ALA A 80 20.37 -4.28 1.22
CA ALA A 80 21.62 -3.95 0.54
C ALA A 80 22.81 -4.81 1.01
N LEU A 81 22.79 -5.25 2.27
CA LEU A 81 23.80 -6.12 2.84
C LEU A 81 23.36 -7.59 2.74
N ASP A 82 24.20 -8.42 2.12
CA ASP A 82 24.05 -9.87 2.19
C ASP A 82 24.57 -10.39 3.54
N ILE A 83 24.17 -11.60 3.94
CA ILE A 83 24.59 -12.28 5.18
C ILE A 83 26.12 -12.52 5.21
N THR A 84 26.80 -12.32 4.08
CA THR A 84 28.19 -12.67 3.86
C THR A 84 29.21 -11.58 4.19
N VAL A 85 28.82 -10.39 4.68
CA VAL A 85 29.77 -9.33 5.06
C VAL A 85 30.61 -9.77 6.27
N PRO A 86 31.89 -10.17 6.09
CA PRO A 86 32.62 -10.88 7.12
C PRO A 86 33.63 -10.01 7.89
N ASP A 87 33.88 -8.77 7.45
CA ASP A 87 34.82 -7.85 8.09
C ASP A 87 34.13 -6.58 8.65
N ASP A 88 34.48 -6.23 9.88
CA ASP A 88 33.89 -5.10 10.61
C ASP A 88 34.20 -3.75 9.95
N SER A 89 35.37 -3.63 9.28
CA SER A 89 35.77 -2.40 8.58
C SER A 89 34.94 -2.17 7.33
N GLU A 90 34.70 -3.22 6.53
CA GLU A 90 33.85 -3.14 5.34
C GLU A 90 32.40 -2.83 5.72
N LEU A 91 31.90 -3.42 6.81
CA LEU A 91 30.56 -3.14 7.32
C LEU A 91 30.40 -1.65 7.70
N MET A 92 31.36 -1.08 8.43
CA MET A 92 31.35 0.36 8.79
C MET A 92 31.34 1.28 7.56
N GLU A 93 32.10 0.94 6.51
CA GLU A 93 32.11 1.72 5.27
C GLU A 93 30.77 1.64 4.55
N LEU A 94 30.15 0.44 4.50
CA LEU A 94 28.85 0.24 3.87
C LEU A 94 27.73 0.95 4.63
N GLU A 95 27.75 0.96 5.96
CA GLU A 95 26.83 1.75 6.78
C GLU A 95 26.96 3.25 6.50
N CYS A 96 28.20 3.76 6.41
CA CYS A 96 28.46 5.15 6.05
C CYS A 96 27.96 5.51 4.64
N ILE A 97 28.05 4.57 3.70
CA ILE A 97 27.53 4.74 2.33
C ILE A 97 25.99 4.70 2.36
N GLY A 98 25.40 3.74 3.06
CA GLY A 98 23.95 3.59 3.17
C GLY A 98 23.28 4.80 3.79
N ALA A 99 23.86 5.36 4.86
CA ALA A 99 23.39 6.61 5.46
C ALA A 99 23.42 7.81 4.49
N LYS A 100 24.29 7.81 3.48
CA LYS A 100 24.35 8.84 2.43
C LYS A 100 23.38 8.57 1.27
N ILE A 101 23.02 7.31 1.04
CA ILE A 101 22.09 6.89 -0.04
C ILE A 101 20.65 7.01 0.43
N ALA A 102 20.31 6.53 1.63
CA ALA A 102 18.94 6.40 2.11
C ALA A 102 18.11 7.71 1.98
N PRO A 103 18.63 8.90 2.37
CA PRO A 103 17.89 10.15 2.21
C PRO A 103 17.57 10.50 0.74
N LYS A 104 18.34 10.01 -0.23
CA LYS A 104 18.12 10.25 -1.66
C LYS A 104 16.96 9.43 -2.22
N LEU A 105 16.62 8.31 -1.58
CA LEU A 105 15.51 7.42 -1.95
C LEU A 105 14.18 7.83 -1.29
N LYS A 106 14.19 8.86 -0.44
CA LYS A 106 13.01 9.54 0.12
C LYS A 106 12.04 8.61 0.87
N GLY A 107 12.52 7.52 1.47
CA GLY A 107 11.67 6.66 2.29
C GLY A 107 10.73 5.72 1.52
N SER A 108 10.83 5.66 0.18
CA SER A 108 10.05 4.72 -0.63
C SER A 108 10.61 3.31 -0.50
N PRO A 109 9.87 2.32 0.05
CA PRO A 109 10.30 0.92 0.07
C PRO A 109 10.22 0.23 -1.30
N PHE A 110 9.70 0.91 -2.31
CA PHE A 110 9.55 0.44 -3.70
C PHE A 110 10.49 1.18 -4.64
#